data_AF-A0A933DAD7-F1
#
_entry.id   AF-A0A933DAD7-F1
#
_cell.length_a   1.000
_cell.length_b   1.000
_cell.length_c   1.000
_cell.angle_alpha   90.00
_cell.angle_beta   90.00
_cell.angle_gamma   90.00
#
_symmetry.space_group_name_H-M   'P 1'
#
loop_
_entity.id
_entity.type
_entity.pdbx_description
1 polymer ?
#
loop_
_entity_poly.entity_id
_entity_poly.type
_entity_poly.pdbx_seq_one_letter_code
_entity_poly.pdbx_strand_id
1 'polypeptide(L)'
;MIKKWQNITGRIEPWWTLVGAPVAQEFVFRFVPYQIYVLYGGFYAVGIISSLLFAAIHWYFGKWFVLYTFVGGLVAWFVMVSYGFLWAVILHVVANAVLLRLGILQKVKRHGQ
;
A
#
# COMPACT_ATOMS: atom_id res chain seq x y z
N MET A 1 -28.06 -14.79 -11.83
CA MET A 1 -26.59 -14.69 -11.99
C MET A 1 -26.00 -13.43 -11.37
N ILE A 2 -26.49 -12.23 -11.71
CA ILE A 2 -25.96 -10.93 -11.24
C ILE A 2 -25.86 -10.82 -9.70
N LYS A 3 -26.91 -11.18 -8.96
CA LYS A 3 -26.91 -11.16 -7.49
C LYS A 3 -25.90 -12.11 -6.82
N LYS A 4 -25.63 -13.27 -7.44
CA LYS A 4 -24.69 -14.27 -6.89
C LYS A 4 -23.25 -13.77 -7.03
N TRP A 5 -22.92 -13.15 -8.16
CA TRP A 5 -21.62 -12.51 -8.39
C TRP A 5 -21.42 -11.30 -7.47
N GLN A 6 -22.43 -10.43 -7.29
CA GLN A 6 -22.36 -9.29 -6.37
C GLN A 6 -22.14 -9.70 -4.90
N ASN A 7 -22.77 -10.80 -4.45
CA ASN A 7 -22.54 -11.32 -3.10
C ASN A 7 -21.13 -11.90 -2.92
N ILE A 8 -20.56 -12.51 -3.97
CA ILE A 8 -19.18 -13.04 -3.93
C ILE A 8 -18.18 -11.88 -3.95
N THR A 9 -18.34 -10.91 -4.85
CA THR A 9 -17.46 -9.73 -4.91
C THR A 9 -17.55 -8.88 -3.65
N GLY A 10 -18.75 -8.72 -3.06
CA GLY A 10 -18.94 -7.99 -1.81
C GLY A 10 -18.29 -8.64 -0.58
N ARG A 11 -18.05 -9.97 -0.61
CA ARG A 11 -17.30 -10.67 0.45
C ARG A 11 -15.79 -10.70 0.21
N ILE A 12 -15.35 -10.66 -1.04
CA ILE A 12 -13.92 -10.68 -1.42
C ILE A 12 -13.29 -9.29 -1.34
N GLU A 13 -14.03 -8.23 -1.71
CA GLU A 13 -13.54 -6.85 -1.70
C GLU A 13 -12.88 -6.43 -0.37
N PRO A 14 -13.45 -6.72 0.82
CA PRO A 14 -12.84 -6.33 2.07
C PRO A 14 -11.48 -6.98 2.30
N TRP A 15 -11.35 -8.28 1.98
CA TRP A 15 -10.09 -9.03 2.13
C TRP A 15 -9.05 -8.64 1.09
N TRP A 16 -9.49 -8.34 -0.13
CA TRP A 16 -8.59 -7.82 -1.16
C TRP A 16 -8.04 -6.46 -0.76
N THR A 17 -8.89 -5.52 -0.33
CA THR A 17 -8.45 -4.18 0.09
C THR A 17 -7.58 -4.22 1.34
N LEU A 18 -7.88 -5.09 2.30
CA LEU A 18 -7.16 -5.15 3.57
C LEU A 18 -5.88 -5.96 3.50
N VAL A 19 -5.80 -7.00 2.66
CA VAL A 19 -4.68 -7.96 2.68
C VAL A 19 -4.07 -8.14 1.30
N GLY A 20 -4.87 -8.51 0.30
CA GLY A 20 -4.34 -8.86 -1.03
C GLY A 20 -3.62 -7.69 -1.73
N ALA A 21 -4.24 -6.51 -1.74
CA ALA A 21 -3.66 -5.31 -2.32
C ALA A 21 -2.39 -4.85 -1.56
N PRO A 22 -2.37 -4.77 -0.22
CA PRO A 22 -1.13 -4.52 0.52
C PRO A 22 0.01 -5.49 0.20
N VAL A 23 -0.25 -6.81 0.14
CA VAL A 23 0.79 -7.79 -0.22
C VAL A 23 1.37 -7.51 -1.60
N ALA A 24 0.51 -7.29 -2.61
CA ALA A 24 0.95 -6.98 -3.96
C ALA A 24 1.72 -5.64 -4.05
N GLN A 25 1.23 -4.63 -3.35
CA GLN A 25 1.85 -3.31 -3.30
C GLN A 25 3.23 -3.36 -2.63
N GLU A 26 3.36 -4.00 -1.46
CA GLU A 26 4.66 -4.14 -0.80
C GLU A 26 5.61 -5.01 -1.63
N PHE A 27 5.11 -6.00 -2.38
CA PHE A 27 5.97 -6.80 -3.25
C PHE A 27 6.62 -5.92 -4.34
N VAL A 28 5.81 -5.12 -5.02
CA VAL A 28 6.27 -4.25 -6.12
C VAL A 28 7.09 -3.07 -5.60
N PHE A 29 6.65 -2.41 -4.53
CA PHE A 29 7.26 -1.15 -4.06
C PHE A 29 8.24 -1.34 -2.89
N ARG A 30 8.38 -2.53 -2.30
CA ARG A 30 9.44 -2.79 -1.31
C ARG A 30 10.32 -3.94 -1.70
N PHE A 31 9.76 -5.12 -1.96
CA PHE A 31 10.58 -6.30 -2.18
C PHE A 31 11.46 -6.17 -3.42
N VAL A 32 10.90 -5.75 -4.56
CA VAL A 32 11.68 -5.54 -5.78
C VAL A 32 12.76 -4.44 -5.59
N PRO A 33 12.44 -3.23 -5.08
CA PRO A 33 13.45 -2.22 -4.74
C PRO A 33 14.49 -2.69 -3.71
N TYR A 34 14.10 -3.53 -2.75
CA TYR A 34 15.02 -4.09 -1.77
C TYR A 34 16.07 -4.99 -2.44
N GLN A 35 15.71 -5.78 -3.46
CA GLN A 35 16.70 -6.53 -4.24
C GLN A 35 17.70 -5.59 -4.93
N ILE A 36 17.23 -4.46 -5.48
CA ILE A 36 18.11 -3.44 -6.08
C ILE A 36 19.06 -2.87 -5.01
N TYR A 37 18.54 -2.55 -3.83
CA TYR A 37 19.34 -2.06 -2.70
C TYR A 37 20.39 -3.07 -2.23
N VAL A 38 20.04 -4.35 -2.13
CA VAL A 38 20.99 -5.40 -1.73
C VAL A 38 22.13 -5.54 -2.75
N LEU A 39 21.83 -5.38 -4.05
CA LEU A 39 22.81 -5.51 -5.13
C LEU A 39 23.68 -4.26 -5.33
N TYR A 40 23.11 -3.06 -5.21
CA TYR A 40 23.75 -1.81 -5.63
C TYR A 40 23.84 -0.75 -4.52
N GLY A 41 23.30 -1.01 -3.34
CA GLY A 41 23.23 -0.05 -2.24
C GLY A 41 22.20 1.07 -2.47
N GLY A 42 22.48 2.26 -1.95
CA GLY A 42 21.63 3.45 -2.19
C GLY A 42 20.34 3.49 -1.37
N PHE A 43 20.42 3.23 -0.06
CA PHE A 43 19.27 3.22 0.86
C PHE A 43 18.29 4.39 0.65
N TYR A 44 18.80 5.63 0.62
CA TYR A 44 17.95 6.82 0.47
C TYR A 44 17.37 6.94 -0.94
N ALA A 45 18.20 6.76 -1.98
CA ALA A 45 17.75 6.91 -3.37
C ALA A 45 16.66 5.89 -3.71
N VAL A 46 16.91 4.61 -3.42
CA VAL A 46 15.96 3.52 -3.69
C VAL A 46 14.67 3.71 -2.87
N GLY A 47 14.81 4.04 -1.58
CA GLY A 47 13.67 4.26 -0.69
C GLY A 47 12.80 5.44 -1.11
N ILE A 48 13.41 6.58 -1.45
CA ILE A 48 12.68 7.78 -1.89
C ILE A 48 12.00 7.52 -3.23
N ILE A 49 12.72 6.99 -4.22
CA ILE A 49 12.15 6.74 -5.56
C ILE A 49 10.98 5.77 -5.48
N SER A 50 11.14 4.65 -4.78
CA SER A 50 10.04 3.70 -4.64
C SER A 50 8.85 4.29 -3.90
N SER A 51 9.08 5.09 -2.86
CA SER A 51 8.01 5.76 -2.11
C SER A 51 7.28 6.83 -2.93
N LEU A 52 7.99 7.55 -3.80
CA LEU A 52 7.40 8.47 -4.76
C LEU A 52 6.50 7.74 -5.76
N LEU A 53 6.96 6.63 -6.34
CA LEU A 53 6.16 5.84 -7.28
C LEU A 53 4.91 5.25 -6.59
N PHE A 54 5.07 4.77 -5.36
CA PHE A 54 3.95 4.29 -4.55
C PHE A 54 2.94 5.41 -4.27
N ALA A 55 3.38 6.62 -3.92
CA ALA A 55 2.48 7.75 -3.71
C ALA A 55 1.79 8.19 -5.01
N ALA A 56 2.52 8.16 -6.13
CA ALA A 56 2.01 8.57 -7.43
C ALA A 56 0.82 7.70 -7.87
N ILE A 57 0.84 6.39 -7.64
CA ILE A 57 -0.31 5.53 -7.98
C ILE A 57 -1.53 5.80 -7.11
N HIS A 58 -1.44 6.65 -6.08
CA HIS A 58 -2.57 7.04 -5.21
C HIS A 58 -3.06 8.48 -5.47
N TRP A 59 -2.61 9.11 -6.56
CA TRP A 59 -2.94 10.51 -6.89
C TRP A 59 -4.44 10.82 -6.91
N TYR A 60 -5.27 9.88 -7.37
CA TYR A 60 -6.71 10.02 -7.49
C TYR A 60 -7.45 10.09 -6.15
N PHE A 61 -6.76 9.83 -5.03
CA PHE A 61 -7.30 9.97 -3.67
C PHE A 61 -7.05 11.35 -3.05
N GLY A 62 -6.41 12.26 -3.79
CA GLY A 62 -6.20 13.65 -3.40
C GLY A 62 -4.87 13.91 -2.69
N LYS A 63 -4.46 15.19 -2.66
CA LYS A 63 -3.11 15.63 -2.23
C LYS A 63 -2.71 15.14 -0.84
N TRP A 64 -3.64 15.16 0.11
CA TRP A 64 -3.36 14.68 1.48
C TRP A 64 -3.03 13.18 1.49
N PHE A 65 -3.75 12.37 0.72
CA PHE A 65 -3.54 10.93 0.67
C PHE A 65 -2.22 10.58 -0.06
N VAL A 66 -1.83 11.37 -1.07
CA VAL A 66 -0.51 11.26 -1.72
C VAL A 66 0.62 11.53 -0.72
N LEU A 67 0.51 12.59 0.09
CA LEU A 67 1.52 12.88 1.11
C LEU A 67 1.56 11.76 2.17
N TYR A 68 0.40 11.30 2.62
CA TYR A 68 0.27 10.19 3.57
C TYR A 68 0.95 8.92 3.04
N THR A 69 0.66 8.53 1.79
CA THR A 69 1.25 7.32 1.18
C THR A 69 2.73 7.48 0.88
N PHE A 70 3.20 8.69 0.55
CA PHE A 70 4.64 8.95 0.40
C PHE A 70 5.38 8.74 1.73
N VAL A 71 4.93 9.38 2.81
CA VAL A 71 5.55 9.26 4.13
C VAL A 71 5.43 7.83 4.65
N GLY A 72 4.24 7.23 4.54
CA GLY A 72 4.02 5.83 4.88
C GLY A 72 4.92 4.89 4.08
N GLY A 73 5.20 5.24 2.82
CA GLY A 73 6.11 4.48 1.98
C GLY A 73 7.56 4.53 2.43
N LEU A 74 8.03 5.70 2.90
CA LEU A 74 9.37 5.82 3.49
C LEU A 74 9.49 5.00 4.78
N VAL A 75 8.44 4.99 5.62
CA VAL A 75 8.41 4.15 6.83
C VAL A 75 8.41 2.67 6.45
N ALA A 76 7.58 2.25 5.50
CA ALA A 76 7.55 0.87 5.02
C ALA A 76 8.88 0.43 4.40
N TRP A 77 9.60 1.34 3.72
CA TRP A 77 10.96 1.10 3.24
C TRP A 77 11.94 0.84 4.38
N PHE A 78 11.95 1.70 5.40
CA PHE A 78 12.78 1.49 6.58
C PHE A 78 12.47 0.14 7.25
N VAL A 79 11.19 -0.21 7.38
CA VAL A 79 10.76 -1.49 7.96
C VAL A 79 11.18 -2.68 7.08
N MET A 80 11.05 -2.59 5.76
CA MET A 80 11.52 -3.63 4.82
C MET A 80 13.01 -3.90 5.01
N VAL A 81 13.84 -2.86 5.05
CA VAL A 81 15.29 -3.02 5.17
C VAL A 81 15.70 -3.55 6.55
N SER A 82 14.99 -3.16 7.60
CA SER A 82 15.37 -3.48 8.99
C SER A 82 14.81 -4.82 9.48
N TYR A 83 13.62 -5.19 9.02
CA TYR A 83 12.85 -6.33 9.55
C TYR A 83 12.36 -7.29 8.46
N GLY A 84 12.36 -6.88 7.19
CA GLY A 84 11.98 -7.73 6.07
C GLY A 84 10.52 -7.60 5.63
N PHE A 85 10.19 -8.38 4.61
CA PHE A 85 8.94 -8.26 3.84
C PHE A 85 7.67 -8.44 4.67
N LEU A 86 7.65 -9.46 5.53
CA LEU A 86 6.47 -9.78 6.34
C LEU A 86 6.06 -8.60 7.23
N TRP A 87 7.04 -7.90 7.84
CA TRP A 87 6.76 -6.76 8.72
C TRP A 87 6.29 -5.53 7.95
N ALA A 88 6.81 -5.29 6.74
CA ALA A 88 6.31 -4.24 5.86
C ALA A 88 4.84 -4.48 5.46
N VAL A 89 4.50 -5.73 5.13
CA VAL A 89 3.10 -6.13 4.84
C VAL A 89 2.21 -5.94 6.06
N ILE A 90 2.61 -6.42 7.25
CA ILE A 90 1.82 -6.27 8.47
C ILE A 90 1.56 -4.79 8.78
N LEU A 91 2.58 -3.94 8.67
CA LEU A 91 2.44 -2.50 8.86
C LEU A 91 1.38 -1.92 7.91
N HIS A 92 1.44 -2.26 6.63
CA HIS A 92 0.50 -1.76 5.63
C HIS A 92 -0.93 -2.27 5.89
N VAL A 93 -1.11 -3.56 6.19
CA VAL A 93 -2.42 -4.14 6.53
C VAL A 93 -3.03 -3.43 7.74
N VAL A 94 -2.24 -3.18 8.79
CA VAL A 94 -2.70 -2.45 9.98
C VAL A 94 -3.07 -1.01 9.65
N ALA A 95 -2.26 -0.31 8.85
CA ALA A 95 -2.55 1.05 8.41
C ALA A 95 -3.89 1.12 7.63
N ASN A 96 -4.12 0.19 6.71
CA ASN A 96 -5.38 0.11 5.97
C ASN A 96 -6.56 -0.23 6.87
N ALA A 97 -6.38 -1.12 7.86
CA ALA A 97 -7.42 -1.43 8.83
C ALA A 97 -7.82 -0.19 9.67
N VAL A 98 -6.86 0.61 10.10
CA VAL A 98 -7.11 1.88 10.80
C VAL A 98 -7.85 2.87 9.89
N LEU A 99 -7.39 3.07 8.66
CA LEU A 99 -8.06 3.98 7.71
C LEU A 99 -9.48 3.52 7.36
N LEU A 100 -9.71 2.21 7.26
CA LEU A 100 -11.04 1.64 7.04
C LEU A 100 -11.96 1.92 8.23
N ARG A 101 -11.46 1.70 9.45
CA ARG A 101 -12.20 1.96 10.69
C ARG A 101 -12.56 3.44 10.86
N LEU A 102 -11.71 4.35 10.39
CA LEU A 102 -11.97 5.79 10.36
C LEU A 102 -12.88 6.23 9.20
N GLY A 103 -13.35 5.30 8.35
CA GLY A 103 -14.19 5.60 7.20
C GLY A 103 -13.47 6.33 6.05
N ILE A 104 -12.15 6.50 6.15
CA ILE A 104 -11.36 7.26 5.16
C ILE A 104 -11.32 6.50 3.85
N LEU A 105 -11.02 5.19 3.87
CA LEU A 105 -11.01 4.36 2.65
C LEU A 105 -12.36 4.32 1.93
N GLN A 106 -13.47 4.35 2.67
CA GLN A 106 -14.82 4.36 2.10
C GLN A 106 -15.14 5.71 1.43
N LYS A 107 -14.75 6.82 2.08
CA LYS A 107 -14.93 8.17 1.53
C LYS A 107 -14.08 8.37 0.29
N VAL A 108 -12.85 7.89 0.34
CA VAL A 108 -11.86 7.97 -0.73
C VAL A 108 -12.30 7.15 -1.97
N LYS A 109 -12.89 5.96 -1.79
CA LYS A 109 -13.48 5.16 -2.89
C LYS A 109 -14.69 5.84 -3.55
N ARG A 110 -15.46 6.66 -2.83
CA ARG A 110 -16.65 7.36 -3.35
C ARG A 110 -16.35 8.64 -4.15
N HIS A 111 -15.19 9.25 -3.94
CA HIS A 111 -14.79 10.49 -4.63
C HIS A 111 -13.85 10.25 -5.83
N GLY A 112 -13.36 9.02 -6.01
CA GLY A 112 -12.53 8.60 -7.15
C GLY A 112 -13.30 7.88 -8.28
N GLN A 113 -14.64 7.82 -8.19
CA GLN A 113 -15.56 7.46 -9.27
C GLN A 113 -16.25 8.73 -9.78
#